data_AF-A0A1Q4AE19-F1
#
_entry.id   AF-A0A1Q4AE19-F1
#
_cell.length_a   1.000
_cell.length_b   1.000
_cell.length_c   1.000
_cell.angle_alpha   90.00
_cell.angle_beta   90.00
_cell.angle_gamma   90.00
#
_symmetry.space_group_name_H-M   'P 1'
#
loop_
_entity.id
_entity.type
_entity.pdbx_description
1 polymer ?
#
loop_
_entity_poly.entity_id
_entity_poly.type
_entity_poly.pdbx_seq_one_letter_code
_entity_poly.pdbx_strand_id
1 'polypeptide(L)'
;MKSLNFETTSIVAALVVLATVCSAAAGSLAGSEGDKRFSPQLPHNEKDACTKAYKAYVAASGHSAYATTSFVRVRDGFILCGAHYNAPSQKAAEDLAMKSCLSARAHYKVAAAGYCQIAASK
;
A
#
# COMPACT_ATOMS: atom_id res chain seq x y z
N MET A 1 -31.65 1.33 54.65
CA MET A 1 -30.47 1.54 53.77
C MET A 1 -30.23 0.20 53.08
N LYS A 2 -30.18 0.02 51.76
CA LYS A 2 -29.70 0.88 50.69
C LYS A 2 -30.33 0.39 49.37
N SER A 3 -30.69 1.37 48.55
CA SER A 3 -31.48 1.28 47.32
C SER A 3 -30.79 0.52 46.19
N LEU A 4 -31.60 -0.01 45.26
CA LEU A 4 -31.18 -0.65 44.02
C LEU A 4 -30.28 0.26 43.16
N ASN A 5 -29.12 -0.27 42.75
CA ASN A 5 -28.23 0.36 41.77
C ASN A 5 -28.68 -0.06 40.35
N PHE A 6 -29.50 0.76 39.70
CA PHE A 6 -29.98 0.54 38.32
C PHE A 6 -29.41 1.56 37.31
N GLU A 7 -28.37 2.31 37.70
CA GLU A 7 -27.88 3.49 36.95
C GLU A 7 -26.68 3.20 36.03
N THR A 8 -25.93 2.11 36.25
CA THR A 8 -24.65 1.87 35.55
C THR A 8 -24.74 1.01 34.28
N THR A 9 -25.85 0.31 34.04
CA THR A 9 -26.04 -0.54 32.85
C THR A 9 -26.41 0.26 31.59
N SER A 10 -27.02 1.43 31.74
CA SER A 10 -27.54 2.24 30.62
C SER A 10 -26.44 2.88 29.76
N ILE A 11 -25.36 3.34 30.39
CA ILE A 11 -24.30 4.10 29.73
C ILE A 11 -23.42 3.19 28.85
N VAL A 12 -23.16 1.95 29.31
CA VAL A 12 -22.36 0.96 28.56
C VAL A 12 -23.13 0.47 27.33
N ALA A 13 -24.43 0.25 27.45
CA ALA A 13 -25.28 -0.15 26.33
C ALA A 13 -25.35 0.95 25.24
N ALA A 14 -25.48 2.22 25.65
CA ALA A 14 -25.50 3.35 24.72
C ALA A 14 -24.17 3.52 23.96
N LEU A 15 -23.03 3.29 24.63
CA LEU A 15 -21.70 3.39 24.00
C LEU A 15 -21.46 2.28 22.96
N VAL A 16 -21.95 1.06 23.24
CA VAL A 16 -21.83 -0.10 22.32
C VAL A 16 -22.67 0.11 21.07
N VAL A 17 -23.88 0.67 21.19
CA VAL A 17 -24.73 0.97 20.04
C VAL A 17 -24.12 2.08 19.17
N LEU A 18 -23.56 3.14 19.78
CA LEU A 18 -22.93 4.23 19.02
C LEU A 18 -21.65 3.80 18.28
N ALA A 19 -20.87 2.85 18.84
CA ALA A 19 -19.68 2.31 18.18
C ALA A 19 -20.00 1.45 16.94
N THR A 20 -21.18 0.80 16.90
CA THR A 20 -21.57 -0.04 15.76
C THR A 20 -22.01 0.75 14.52
N VAL A 21 -22.44 2.00 14.67
CA VAL A 21 -22.93 2.83 13.54
C VAL A 21 -21.79 3.52 12.77
N CYS A 22 -20.60 3.64 13.36
CA CYS A 22 -19.44 4.29 12.74
C CYS A 22 -18.40 3.32 12.16
N SER A 23 -18.74 2.04 12.00
CA SER A 23 -17.99 1.17 11.09
C SER A 23 -18.38 1.51 9.67
N ALA A 24 -17.95 2.68 9.19
CA ALA A 24 -17.87 2.92 7.76
C ALA A 24 -16.99 1.80 7.21
N ALA A 25 -17.61 0.82 6.55
CA ALA A 25 -16.90 -0.27 5.91
C ALA A 25 -15.86 0.37 4.98
N ALA A 26 -14.59 0.33 5.40
CA ALA A 26 -13.50 0.69 4.51
C ALA A 26 -13.59 -0.27 3.33
N GLY A 27 -14.12 0.24 2.20
CA GLY A 27 -14.31 -0.56 1.01
C GLY A 27 -12.98 -1.19 0.58
N SER A 28 -13.04 -2.40 0.06
CA SER A 28 -11.86 -3.05 -0.49
C SER A 28 -11.26 -2.17 -1.59
N LEU A 29 -9.95 -1.89 -1.50
CA LEU A 29 -9.17 -1.19 -2.51
C LEU A 29 -8.68 -2.12 -3.63
N ALA A 30 -9.06 -3.40 -3.60
CA ALA A 30 -8.66 -4.39 -4.59
C ALA A 30 -9.13 -4.00 -5.99
N GLY A 31 -8.27 -4.17 -6.99
CA GLY A 31 -8.52 -3.79 -8.38
C GLY A 31 -8.24 -2.31 -8.69
N SER A 32 -8.17 -1.44 -7.68
CA SER A 32 -7.80 -0.04 -7.87
C SER A 32 -6.28 0.15 -7.94
N GLU A 33 -5.83 1.02 -8.85
CA GLU A 33 -4.45 1.51 -8.88
C GLU A 33 -4.25 2.70 -7.92
N GLY A 34 -5.29 3.23 -7.29
CA GLY A 34 -5.22 4.35 -6.36
C GLY A 34 -4.72 5.65 -6.99
N ASP A 35 -3.96 6.43 -6.21
CA ASP A 35 -3.23 7.60 -6.67
C ASP A 35 -2.04 7.18 -7.53
N LYS A 36 -2.23 7.28 -8.84
CA LYS A 36 -1.22 6.95 -9.85
C LYS A 36 -0.45 8.20 -10.26
N ARG A 37 0.83 8.24 -9.88
CA ARG A 37 1.75 9.33 -10.24
C ARG A 37 2.31 9.16 -11.66
N PHE A 38 2.60 7.92 -12.05
CA PHE A 38 2.98 7.57 -13.42
C PHE A 38 2.76 6.08 -13.70
N SER A 39 2.60 5.73 -14.97
CA SER A 39 2.55 4.31 -15.39
C SER A 39 3.95 3.69 -15.28
N PRO A 40 4.15 2.68 -14.41
CA PRO A 40 5.44 2.01 -14.32
C PRO A 40 5.73 1.25 -15.61
N GLN A 41 6.98 1.30 -16.06
CA GLN A 41 7.43 0.43 -17.14
C GLN A 41 7.55 -0.99 -16.60
N LEU A 42 6.61 -1.86 -16.97
CA LEU A 42 6.62 -3.26 -16.58
C LEU A 42 7.15 -4.08 -17.76
N PRO A 43 8.16 -4.94 -17.55
CA PRO A 43 8.61 -5.83 -18.61
C PRO A 43 7.47 -6.78 -19.00
N HIS A 44 7.43 -7.14 -20.29
CA HIS A 44 6.28 -7.81 -20.92
C HIS A 44 6.05 -9.23 -20.40
N ASN A 45 7.04 -9.85 -19.76
CA ASN A 45 6.91 -11.18 -19.19
C ASN A 45 6.22 -11.10 -17.83
N GLU A 46 5.07 -11.77 -17.72
CA GLU A 46 4.27 -11.81 -16.50
C GLU A 46 4.98 -12.47 -15.31
N LYS A 47 6.02 -13.27 -15.58
CA LYS A 47 6.84 -13.93 -14.56
C LYS A 47 7.90 -13.01 -13.98
N ASP A 48 8.15 -11.84 -14.56
CA ASP A 48 9.12 -10.90 -14.02
C ASP A 48 8.68 -10.39 -12.65
N ALA A 49 9.65 -10.31 -11.73
CA ALA A 49 9.38 -9.99 -10.33
C ALA A 49 8.62 -8.67 -10.16
N CYS A 50 8.97 -7.65 -10.94
CA CYS A 50 8.32 -6.34 -10.89
C CYS A 50 6.90 -6.35 -11.47
N THR A 51 6.67 -7.07 -12.57
CA THR A 51 5.32 -7.25 -13.14
C THR A 51 4.41 -8.01 -12.15
N LYS A 52 4.93 -9.06 -11.52
CA LYS A 52 4.21 -9.80 -10.46
C LYS A 52 3.91 -8.92 -9.25
N ALA A 53 4.89 -8.14 -8.79
CA ALA A 53 4.73 -7.25 -7.64
C ALA A 53 3.70 -6.15 -7.89
N TYR A 54 3.64 -5.61 -9.12
CA TYR A 54 2.62 -4.63 -9.52
C TYR A 54 1.22 -5.24 -9.55
N LYS A 55 1.06 -6.43 -10.15
CA LYS A 55 -0.24 -7.13 -10.14
C LYS A 55 -0.73 -7.43 -8.73
N ALA A 56 0.18 -7.85 -7.83
CA ALA A 56 -0.14 -8.04 -6.42
C ALA A 56 -0.53 -6.73 -5.72
N TYR A 57 0.11 -5.62 -6.06
CA TYR A 57 -0.29 -4.28 -5.60
C TYR A 57 -1.73 -3.95 -6.01
N VAL A 58 -2.07 -4.14 -7.29
CA VAL A 58 -3.43 -3.89 -7.80
C VAL A 58 -4.44 -4.81 -7.11
N ALA A 59 -4.09 -6.08 -6.89
CA ALA A 59 -4.97 -7.05 -6.24
C ALA A 59 -5.14 -6.82 -4.72
N ALA A 60 -4.21 -6.14 -4.05
CA ALA A 60 -4.27 -5.91 -2.61
C ALA A 60 -5.51 -5.07 -2.21
N SER A 61 -6.17 -5.46 -1.13
CA SER A 61 -7.43 -4.89 -0.67
C SER A 61 -7.27 -3.69 0.28
N GLY A 62 -6.09 -3.52 0.88
CA GLY A 62 -5.78 -2.44 1.82
C GLY A 62 -4.73 -1.47 1.28
N HIS A 63 -4.30 -0.56 2.15
CA HIS A 63 -3.33 0.46 1.78
C HIS A 63 -2.03 -0.16 1.27
N SER A 64 -1.64 0.16 0.05
CA SER A 64 -0.55 -0.49 -0.65
C SER A 64 0.18 0.54 -1.49
N ALA A 65 1.44 0.29 -1.80
CA ALA A 65 2.19 1.17 -2.67
C ALA A 65 3.19 0.38 -3.51
N TYR A 66 3.47 0.92 -4.69
CA TYR A 66 4.42 0.38 -5.63
C TYR A 66 5.44 1.46 -6.01
N ALA A 67 6.71 1.16 -5.75
CA ALA A 67 7.85 1.97 -6.10
C ALA A 67 8.64 1.29 -7.22
N THR A 68 9.13 2.07 -8.17
CA THR A 68 10.02 1.57 -9.21
C THR A 68 11.04 2.63 -9.61
N THR A 69 12.15 2.20 -10.19
CA THR A 69 13.10 3.12 -10.83
C THR A 69 12.42 3.77 -12.02
N SER A 70 12.44 5.11 -12.08
CA SER A 70 11.92 5.83 -13.23
C SER A 70 12.68 5.43 -14.49
N PHE A 71 11.97 4.85 -15.47
CA PHE A 71 12.57 4.47 -16.73
C PHE A 71 12.60 5.68 -17.65
N VAL A 72 13.80 6.22 -17.91
CA VAL A 72 14.01 7.19 -18.98
C VAL A 72 14.53 6.44 -20.22
N ARG A 73 13.83 6.57 -21.35
CA ARG A 73 14.10 5.83 -22.61
C ARG A 73 15.53 5.95 -23.15
N VAL A 74 16.30 6.93 -22.66
CA VAL A 74 17.70 7.20 -23.01
C VAL A 74 18.73 6.56 -22.08
N ARG A 75 18.30 5.81 -21.05
CA ARG A 75 19.20 5.10 -20.14
C ARG A 75 18.90 3.61 -20.19
N ASP A 76 19.81 2.86 -20.80
CA ASP A 76 19.87 1.41 -20.62
C ASP A 76 20.18 1.13 -19.15
N GLY A 77 19.20 0.62 -18.43
CA GLY A 77 19.33 0.33 -17.02
C GLY A 77 18.29 -0.67 -16.55
N PHE A 78 18.65 -1.43 -15.53
CA PHE A 78 17.75 -2.40 -14.92
C PHE A 78 16.60 -1.67 -14.23
N ILE A 79 15.38 -2.16 -14.47
CA ILE A 79 14.20 -1.72 -13.74
C ILE A 79 14.20 -2.43 -12.40
N LEU A 80 14.28 -1.66 -11.32
CA LEU A 80 14.19 -2.16 -9.96
C LEU A 80 12.89 -1.68 -9.34
N CYS A 81 12.28 -2.52 -8.54
CA CYS A 81 10.99 -2.23 -7.91
C CYS A 81 10.98 -2.60 -6.43
N GLY A 82 10.03 -2.03 -5.72
CA GLY A 82 9.67 -2.37 -4.35
C GLY A 82 8.17 -2.18 -4.17
N ALA A 83 7.55 -3.01 -3.34
CA ALA A 83 6.13 -2.92 -3.07
C ALA A 83 5.84 -3.24 -1.61
N HIS A 84 4.78 -2.65 -1.08
CA HIS A 84 4.22 -3.03 0.21
C HIS A 84 2.70 -3.12 0.11
N TYR A 85 2.12 -4.10 0.78
CA TYR A 85 0.71 -4.45 0.66
C TYR A 85 0.04 -4.38 2.03
N ASN A 86 -1.20 -3.89 2.07
CA ASN A 86 -2.07 -3.89 3.25
C ASN A 86 -1.41 -3.28 4.51
N ALA A 87 -0.75 -2.14 4.34
CA ALA A 87 -0.22 -1.31 5.42
C ALA A 87 -1.35 -0.65 6.24
N PRO A 88 -1.04 -0.14 7.45
CA PRO A 88 -2.02 0.60 8.26
C PRO A 88 -2.43 1.95 7.66
N SER A 89 -1.66 2.49 6.70
CA SER A 89 -2.00 3.72 5.97
C SER A 89 -1.30 3.77 4.61
N GLN A 90 -1.82 4.58 3.67
CA GLN A 90 -1.19 4.80 2.36
C GLN A 90 0.25 5.31 2.51
N LYS A 91 0.48 6.26 3.42
CA LYS A 91 1.82 6.80 3.68
C LYS A 91 2.79 5.74 4.21
N ALA A 92 2.33 4.86 5.10
CA ALA A 92 3.16 3.76 5.58
C ALA A 92 3.51 2.77 4.46
N ALA A 93 2.55 2.49 3.55
CA ALA A 93 2.82 1.67 2.38
C ALA A 93 3.89 2.31 1.48
N GLU A 94 3.79 3.62 1.23
CA GLU A 94 4.75 4.36 0.42
C GLU A 94 6.17 4.31 1.00
N ASP A 95 6.32 4.54 2.31
CA ASP A 95 7.62 4.52 2.98
C ASP A 95 8.28 3.14 2.89
N LEU A 96 7.48 2.08 3.08
CA LEU A 96 7.96 0.70 3.00
C LEU A 96 8.28 0.27 1.57
N ALA A 97 7.44 0.65 0.59
CA ALA A 97 7.70 0.39 -0.83
C ALA A 97 8.97 1.11 -1.31
N MET A 98 9.15 2.38 -0.93
CA MET A 98 10.36 3.15 -1.23
C MET A 98 11.60 2.50 -0.62
N LYS A 99 11.55 2.14 0.68
CA LYS A 99 12.65 1.44 1.36
C LYS A 99 13.00 0.13 0.66
N SER A 100 11.99 -0.64 0.22
CA SER A 100 12.19 -1.87 -0.53
C SER A 100 12.89 -1.63 -1.87
N CYS A 101 12.50 -0.60 -2.64
CA CYS A 101 13.15 -0.28 -3.91
C CYS A 101 14.60 0.14 -3.71
N LEU A 102 14.87 1.01 -2.72
CA LEU A 102 16.23 1.43 -2.38
C LEU A 102 17.09 0.25 -1.91
N SER A 103 16.51 -0.68 -1.14
CA SER A 103 17.19 -1.92 -0.72
C SER A 103 17.52 -2.81 -1.92
N ALA A 104 16.60 -2.98 -2.88
CA ALA A 104 16.87 -3.73 -4.10
C ALA A 104 18.02 -3.09 -4.89
N ARG A 105 18.02 -1.77 -5.01
CA ARG A 105 19.11 -1.02 -5.66
C ARG A 105 20.46 -1.21 -4.96
N ALA A 106 20.49 -1.18 -3.62
CA ALA A 106 21.70 -1.43 -2.85
C ALA A 106 22.18 -2.89 -2.95
N HIS A 107 21.25 -3.84 -3.03
CA HIS A 107 21.54 -5.28 -3.11
C HIS A 107 22.12 -5.68 -4.47
N TYR A 108 21.44 -5.33 -5.57
CA TYR A 108 21.83 -5.80 -6.90
C TYR A 108 23.03 -5.04 -7.47
N LYS A 109 23.31 -3.81 -7.01
CA LYS A 109 24.45 -2.99 -7.46
C LYS A 109 24.56 -2.85 -8.98
N VAL A 110 23.43 -2.91 -9.68
CA VAL A 110 23.34 -2.76 -11.13
C VAL A 110 23.14 -1.30 -11.52
N ALA A 111 23.47 -0.97 -12.78
CA ALA A 111 23.09 0.29 -13.38
C ALA A 111 21.55 0.35 -13.48
N ALA A 112 20.92 1.07 -12.55
CA ALA A 112 19.48 1.26 -12.54
C ALA A 112 19.04 2.27 -13.61
N ALA A 113 17.86 2.08 -14.19
CA ALA A 113 17.31 2.99 -15.21
C ALA A 113 17.07 4.42 -14.67
N GLY A 114 16.98 4.59 -13.35
CA GLY A 114 16.77 5.86 -12.68
C GLY A 114 16.76 5.77 -11.16
N TYR A 115 16.20 6.78 -10.51
CA TYR A 115 15.98 6.80 -9.06
C TYR A 115 14.67 6.09 -8.71
N CYS A 116 14.61 5.47 -7.53
CA CYS A 116 13.37 4.91 -7.00
C CYS A 116 12.34 6.02 -6.77
N GLN A 117 11.14 5.83 -7.29
CA GLN A 117 10.00 6.75 -7.15
C GLN A 117 8.73 5.94 -6.91
N ILE A 118 7.78 6.50 -6.15
CA ILE A 118 6.44 5.92 -6.02
C ILE A 118 5.71 6.09 -7.34
N ALA A 119 5.31 5.00 -7.98
CA ALA A 119 4.53 5.04 -9.21
C ALA A 119 3.03 5.12 -8.91
N ALA A 120 2.57 4.36 -7.91
CA ALA A 120 1.18 4.35 -7.48
C ALA A 120 1.05 3.96 -6.00
N SER A 121 0.02 4.47 -5.33
CA SER A 121 -0.34 4.08 -3.96
C SER A 121 -1.85 4.17 -3.72
N LYS A 122 -2.34 3.36 -2.80
CA LYS A 122 -3.74 3.33 -2.35
C LYS A 122 -3.81 3.07 -0.85
#